data_AF-A0AAU3RMW1-F1
#
_entry.id   AF-A0AAU3RMW1-F1
#
_cell.length_a   1.000
_cell.length_b   1.000
_cell.length_c   1.000
_cell.angle_alpha   90.00
_cell.angle_beta   90.00
_cell.angle_gamma   90.00
#
_symmetry.space_group_name_H-M   'P 1'
#
loop_
_entity.id
_entity.type
_entity.pdbx_description
1 polymer ?
#
loop_
_entity_poly.entity_id
_entity_poly.type
_entity_poly.pdbx_seq_one_letter_code
_entity_poly.pdbx_strand_id
1 'polypeptide(L)'
;MPLSTFLAFVAAASALVLLPGPNMVLIVTRAAAQGRRAGLATAAGVESATVVHIAVAVSGGAELVSRSPAAYLALTHAGAAYLLFLGVRALRPARSCPPPGRRLPYGGAAPTSTARWPSSSIPR
;
A
#
# COMPACT_ATOMS: atom_id res chain seq x y z
N MET A 1 -13.79 -33.76 -0.66
CA MET A 1 -13.18 -32.76 -1.57
C MET A 1 -12.22 -33.49 -2.49
N PRO A 2 -12.37 -33.38 -3.82
CA PRO A 2 -11.42 -33.98 -4.77
C PRO A 2 -10.00 -33.43 -4.56
N LEU A 3 -8.98 -34.28 -4.70
CA LEU A 3 -7.57 -33.88 -4.52
C LEU A 3 -7.17 -32.72 -5.44
N SER A 4 -7.73 -32.67 -6.64
CA SER A 4 -7.54 -31.59 -7.61
C SER A 4 -8.06 -30.24 -7.11
N THR A 5 -9.24 -30.22 -6.48
CA THR A 5 -9.81 -29.00 -5.88
C THR A 5 -8.98 -28.51 -4.70
N PHE A 6 -8.47 -29.45 -3.89
CA PHE A 6 -7.60 -29.12 -2.77
C PHE A 6 -6.28 -28.50 -3.25
N LEU A 7 -5.61 -29.10 -4.25
CA LEU A 7 -4.39 -28.56 -4.84
C LEU A 7 -4.61 -27.18 -5.49
N ALA A 8 -5.73 -26.98 -6.20
CA ALA A 8 -6.08 -25.69 -6.78
C ALA A 8 -6.33 -24.61 -5.72
N PHE A 9 -7.02 -24.95 -4.63
CA PHE A 9 -7.22 -24.06 -3.49
C PHE A 9 -5.89 -23.68 -2.83
N VAL A 10 -5.02 -24.66 -2.56
CA VAL A 10 -3.70 -24.41 -1.97
C VAL A 10 -2.87 -23.52 -2.89
N ALA A 11 -2.83 -23.79 -4.19
CA ALA A 11 -2.09 -22.96 -5.14
C ALA A 11 -2.62 -21.52 -5.19
N ALA A 12 -3.94 -21.35 -5.27
CA ALA A 12 -4.58 -20.03 -5.28
C ALA A 12 -4.36 -19.27 -3.96
N ALA A 13 -4.52 -19.93 -2.81
CA ALA A 13 -4.28 -19.35 -1.50
C ALA A 13 -2.81 -18.96 -1.30
N SER A 14 -1.89 -19.80 -1.77
CA SER A 14 -0.45 -19.50 -1.75
C SER A 14 -0.14 -18.26 -2.57
N ALA A 15 -0.63 -18.19 -3.81
CA ALA A 15 -0.47 -17.01 -4.65
C ALA A 15 -1.02 -15.75 -3.96
N LEU A 16 -2.18 -15.85 -3.31
CA LEU A 16 -2.80 -14.73 -2.59
C LEU A 16 -1.97 -14.27 -1.38
N VAL A 17 -1.36 -15.20 -0.64
CA VAL A 17 -0.50 -14.92 0.52
C VAL A 17 0.84 -14.30 0.09
N LEU A 18 1.38 -14.71 -1.06
CA LEU A 18 2.63 -14.17 -1.59
C LEU A 18 2.49 -12.73 -2.09
N LEU A 19 1.31 -12.28 -2.51
CA LEU A 19 1.08 -10.88 -2.82
C LEU A 19 1.01 -10.08 -1.50
N PRO A 20 1.99 -9.21 -1.18
CA PRO A 20 1.82 -8.28 -0.09
C PRO A 20 0.55 -7.49 -0.37
N GLY A 21 -0.45 -7.63 0.50
CA GLY A 21 -1.79 -7.11 0.25
C GLY A 21 -1.78 -5.60 -0.02
N PRO A 22 -2.83 -5.06 -0.63
CA PRO A 22 -2.91 -3.63 -1.00
C PRO A 22 -2.68 -2.71 0.20
N ASN A 23 -3.03 -3.15 1.40
CA ASN A 23 -2.72 -2.46 2.66
C ASN A 23 -1.21 -2.30 2.91
N MET A 24 -0.44 -3.39 2.81
CA MET A 24 1.01 -3.37 3.02
C MET A 24 1.71 -2.52 1.95
N VAL A 25 1.26 -2.60 0.69
CA VAL A 25 1.76 -1.74 -0.38
C VAL A 25 1.48 -0.27 -0.09
N LEU A 26 0.27 0.06 0.39
CA LEU A 26 -0.11 1.43 0.75
C LEU A 26 0.71 1.96 1.93
N ILE A 27 0.91 1.17 2.99
CA ILE A 27 1.73 1.55 4.15
C ILE A 27 3.18 1.77 3.73
N VAL A 28 3.76 0.84 2.95
CA VAL A 28 5.17 0.93 2.51
C VAL A 28 5.37 2.10 1.56
N THR A 29 4.47 2.33 0.60
CA THR A 29 4.56 3.48 -0.32
C THR A 29 4.40 4.81 0.41
N ARG A 30 3.45 4.93 1.35
CA ARG A 30 3.28 6.10 2.21
C ARG A 30 4.51 6.31 3.11
N ALA A 31 5.05 5.26 3.71
CA ALA A 31 6.23 5.32 4.55
C ALA A 31 7.49 5.72 3.76
N ALA A 32 7.64 5.23 2.54
CA ALA A 32 8.75 5.55 1.65
C ALA A 32 8.66 6.98 1.08
N ALA A 33 7.45 7.44 0.73
CA ALA A 33 7.24 8.76 0.12
C ALA A 33 7.16 9.90 1.14
N GLN A 34 6.54 9.67 2.30
CA GLN A 34 6.21 10.70 3.29
C GLN A 34 6.87 10.45 4.66
N GLY A 35 7.72 9.42 4.77
CA GLY A 35 8.49 9.09 5.95
C GLY A 35 7.77 8.18 6.95
N ARG A 36 8.51 7.73 7.97
CA ARG A 36 8.06 6.75 8.98
C ARG A 36 6.77 7.14 9.71
N ARG A 37 6.59 8.44 9.99
CA ARG A 37 5.39 8.96 10.68
C ARG A 37 4.12 8.82 9.84
N ALA A 38 4.21 9.08 8.53
CA ALA A 38 3.09 8.90 7.61
C ALA A 38 2.72 7.42 7.44
N GLY A 39 3.72 6.53 7.44
CA GLY A 39 3.50 5.08 7.48
C GLY A 39 2.75 4.61 8.74
N LEU A 40 3.17 5.09 9.91
CA LEU A 40 2.51 4.78 11.20
C LEU A 40 1.07 5.29 11.25
N ALA A 41 0.81 6.52 10.79
CA ALA A 41 -0.55 7.06 10.71
C ALA A 41 -1.44 6.24 9.76
N THR A 42 -0.88 5.78 8.64
CA THR A 42 -1.59 4.92 7.69
C THR A 42 -1.92 3.56 8.31
N ALA A 43 -0.97 2.93 9.01
CA ALA A 43 -1.19 1.67 9.71
C ALA A 43 -2.25 1.80 10.82
N ALA A 44 -2.19 2.86 11.63
CA ALA A 44 -3.19 3.12 12.67
C ALA A 44 -4.60 3.31 12.10
N GLY A 45 -4.72 4.02 10.97
CA GLY A 45 -5.99 4.16 10.26
C GLY A 45 -6.54 2.81 9.79
N VAL A 46 -5.68 1.95 9.25
CA VAL A 46 -6.09 0.62 8.79
C VAL A 46 -6.54 -0.27 9.95
N GLU A 47 -5.79 -0.29 11.06
CA GLU A 47 -6.16 -1.08 12.22
C GLU A 47 -7.49 -0.60 12.83
N SER A 48 -7.70 0.72 12.92
CA SER A 48 -8.97 1.27 13.39
C SER A 48 -10.15 0.85 12.49
N ALA A 49 -9.95 0.84 11.17
CA ALA A 49 -10.97 0.35 10.22
C ALA A 49 -11.25 -1.14 10.40
N THR A 50 -10.21 -1.96 10.65
CA THR A 50 -10.36 -3.39 10.95
C THR A 50 -11.19 -3.62 12.21
N VAL A 51 -10.98 -2.85 13.27
CA VAL A 51 -11.78 -2.94 14.51
C VAL A 51 -13.25 -2.64 14.23
N VAL A 52 -13.54 -1.55 13.50
CA VAL A 52 -14.92 -1.22 13.11
C VAL A 52 -15.53 -2.31 12.24
N HIS A 53 -14.78 -2.87 11.29
CA HIS A 53 -15.23 -3.97 10.45
C HIS A 53 -15.59 -5.21 11.27
N ILE A 54 -14.74 -5.62 12.22
CA ILE A 54 -15.01 -6.74 13.13
C ILE A 54 -16.27 -6.47 13.95
N ALA A 55 -16.44 -5.26 14.48
CA ALA A 55 -17.64 -4.89 15.21
C ALA A 55 -18.91 -5.08 14.36
N VAL A 56 -18.90 -4.62 13.11
CA VAL A 56 -20.01 -4.79 12.16
C VAL A 56 -20.25 -6.27 11.80
N ALA A 57 -19.17 -7.04 11.64
CA ALA A 57 -19.26 -8.47 11.33
C ALA A 57 -19.91 -9.27 12.48
N VAL A 58 -19.50 -8.97 13.72
CA VAL A 58 -20.03 -9.63 14.93
C VAL A 58 -21.43 -9.17 15.28
N SER A 59 -21.81 -7.93 14.95
CA SER A 59 -23.17 -7.41 15.20
C SER A 59 -24.26 -7.99 14.27
N GLY A 60 -24.00 -9.10 13.57
CA GLY A 60 -24.99 -9.77 12.73
C GLY A 60 -25.18 -9.17 11.34
N GLY A 61 -24.22 -8.38 10.84
CA GLY A 61 -24.27 -7.86 9.47
C GLY A 61 -24.40 -8.95 8.40
N ALA A 62 -23.79 -10.12 8.65
CA ALA A 62 -23.90 -11.30 7.80
C ALA A 62 -25.26 -12.01 7.90
N GLU A 63 -25.96 -11.88 9.04
CA GLU A 63 -27.26 -12.49 9.30
C GLU A 63 -28.38 -11.75 8.57
N LEU A 64 -28.23 -10.43 8.41
CA LEU A 64 -29.15 -9.61 7.62
C LEU A 64 -29.12 -9.96 6.12
N VAL A 65 -27.93 -10.26 5.60
CA VAL A 65 -27.73 -10.64 4.19
C VAL A 65 -28.23 -12.06 3.91
N SER A 66 -28.10 -12.98 4.87
CA SER A 66 -28.52 -14.39 4.70
C SER A 66 -30.03 -14.59 4.79
N ARG A 67 -30.79 -13.64 5.35
CA ARG A 67 -32.26 -13.64 5.31
C ARG A 67 -32.85 -13.32 3.93
N SER A 68 -32.08 -12.71 3.02
CA SER A 68 -32.55 -12.30 1.71
C SER A 68 -31.74 -12.95 0.57
N PRO A 69 -32.36 -13.82 -0.25
CA PRO A 69 -31.70 -14.42 -1.41
C PRO A 69 -31.15 -13.38 -2.39
N ALA A 70 -31.85 -12.27 -2.58
CA ALA A 70 -31.44 -11.19 -3.48
C ALA A 70 -30.19 -10.45 -2.96
N ALA A 71 -30.10 -10.21 -1.65
CA ALA A 71 -28.95 -9.53 -1.04
C ALA A 71 -27.68 -10.39 -1.13
N TYR A 72 -27.81 -11.70 -0.88
CA TYR A 72 -26.72 -12.65 -1.03
C TYR A 72 -26.23 -12.73 -2.49
N LEU A 73 -27.16 -12.82 -3.46
CA LEU A 73 -26.85 -12.85 -4.89
C LEU A 73 -26.14 -11.57 -5.36
N ALA A 74 -26.65 -10.40 -4.97
CA ALA A 74 -26.02 -9.12 -5.28
C ALA A 74 -24.60 -9.05 -4.71
N LEU A 75 -24.41 -9.48 -3.46
CA LEU A 75 -23.10 -9.48 -2.81
C LEU A 75 -22.10 -10.44 -3.49
N THR A 76 -22.53 -11.65 -3.86
CA THR A 76 -21.63 -12.59 -4.55
C THR A 76 -21.28 -12.11 -5.96
N HIS A 77 -22.22 -11.51 -6.70
CA HIS A 77 -21.93 -10.95 -8.03
C HIS A 77 -21.01 -9.72 -7.92
N ALA A 78 -21.24 -8.86 -6.93
CA ALA A 78 -20.36 -7.73 -6.65
C ALA A 78 -18.94 -8.19 -6.27
N GLY A 79 -18.81 -9.21 -5.41
CA GLY A 79 -17.53 -9.81 -5.04
C GLY A 79 -16.80 -10.42 -6.24
N ALA A 80 -17.51 -11.18 -7.08
CA ALA A 80 -16.95 -11.76 -8.30
C ALA A 80 -16.48 -10.67 -9.30
N ALA A 81 -17.30 -9.64 -9.53
CA ALA A 81 -16.94 -8.51 -10.38
C ALA A 81 -15.73 -7.73 -9.84
N TYR A 82 -15.66 -7.54 -8.52
CA TYR A 82 -14.54 -6.86 -7.87
C TYR A 82 -13.23 -7.65 -8.01
N LEU A 83 -13.27 -8.97 -7.86
CA LEU A 83 -12.10 -9.83 -8.07
C LEU A 83 -11.65 -9.86 -9.53
N LEU A 84 -12.58 -9.89 -10.48
CA LEU A 84 -12.29 -9.75 -11.92
C LEU A 84 -11.56 -8.42 -12.19
N PHE A 85 -12.07 -7.32 -11.65
CA PHE A 85 -11.45 -6.01 -11.77
C PHE A 85 -10.04 -5.96 -11.16
N LEU A 86 -9.86 -6.52 -9.95
CA LEU A 86 -8.57 -6.62 -9.29
C LEU A 86 -7.58 -7.48 -10.07
N GLY A 87 -8.02 -8.63 -10.58
CA GLY A 87 -7.20 -9.52 -11.41
C GLY A 87 -6.72 -8.81 -12.68
N VAL A 88 -7.61 -8.11 -13.38
CA VAL A 88 -7.24 -7.30 -14.55
C VAL A 88 -6.28 -6.16 -14.17
N ARG A 89 -6.46 -5.51 -13.01
CA ARG A 89 -5.54 -4.48 -12.51
C ARG A 89 -4.16 -5.04 -12.14
N ALA A 90 -4.09 -6.25 -11.59
CA ALA A 90 -2.84 -6.90 -11.22
C ALA A 90 -2.00 -7.28 -12.44
N LEU A 91 -2.65 -7.64 -13.56
CA LEU A 91 -1.98 -7.92 -14.83
C LEU A 91 -1.50 -6.65 -15.57
N ARG A 92 -1.92 -5.46 -15.14
CA ARG A 92 -1.44 -4.20 -15.73
C ARG A 92 -0.10 -3.81 -15.12
N PRO A 93 0.95 -3.52 -15.92
CA PRO A 93 2.25 -3.15 -15.40
C PRO A 93 2.16 -1.86 -14.58
N ALA A 94 2.57 -1.95 -13.32
CA ALA A 94 2.75 -0.79 -12.44
C ALA A 94 3.87 0.08 -13.02
N ARG A 95 3.52 1.30 -13.43
CA ARG A 95 4.50 2.25 -13.97
C ARG A 95 5.49 2.61 -12.86
N SER A 96 6.75 2.40 -13.19
CA SER A 96 7.97 2.52 -12.41
C SER A 96 7.99 3.67 -11.41
N CYS A 97 8.46 3.39 -10.20
CA CYS A 97 8.92 4.40 -9.26
C CYS A 97 10.18 5.08 -9.83
N PRO A 98 10.27 6.42 -9.81
CA PRO A 98 11.54 7.11 -10.03
C PRO A 98 12.56 6.64 -8.99
N PRO A 99 13.84 6.43 -9.37
CA PRO A 99 14.87 5.95 -8.45
C PRO A 99 14.93 6.83 -7.18
N PRO A 100 15.03 6.23 -5.98
CA PRO A 100 15.06 6.98 -4.74
C PRO A 100 16.19 7.99 -4.79
N GLY A 101 15.80 9.24 -4.52
CA GLY A 101 16.66 10.41 -4.57
C GLY A 101 18.03 10.11 -4.00
N ARG A 102 19.03 10.35 -4.85
CA ARG A 102 20.42 10.58 -4.47
C ARG A 102 20.39 11.49 -3.24
N ARG A 103 20.61 10.93 -2.04
CA ARG A 103 20.82 11.72 -0.82
C ARG A 103 22.10 12.50 -1.07
N LEU A 104 21.97 13.73 -1.57
CA LEU A 104 23.10 14.64 -1.58
C LEU A 104 23.43 14.91 -0.10
N PRO A 105 24.66 14.66 0.34
CA PRO A 105 25.13 15.10 1.64
C PRO A 105 25.37 16.60 1.58
N TYR A 106 24.30 17.39 1.49
CA TYR A 106 24.30 18.80 1.90
C TYR A 106 23.74 18.89 3.32
N GLY A 107 24.39 18.15 4.21
CA GLY A 107 24.39 18.29 5.66
C GLY A 107 25.82 18.56 6.09
N GLY A 108 26.45 19.54 5.47
CA GLY A 108 27.72 20.13 5.87
C GLY A 108 27.54 21.61 5.62
N ALA A 109 27.77 22.42 6.64
CA ALA A 109 27.65 23.87 6.62
C ALA A 109 28.05 24.45 5.26
N ALA A 110 27.26 25.38 4.74
CA ALA A 110 27.81 26.35 3.80
C ALA A 110 29.15 26.82 4.39
N PRO A 111 30.29 26.68 3.71
CA PRO A 111 31.47 27.38 4.17
C PRO A 111 31.08 28.85 4.09
N THR A 112 30.78 29.41 5.25
CA THR A 112 30.86 30.84 5.52
C THR A 112 32.33 31.19 5.32
N SER A 113 32.76 31.20 4.06
CA SER A 113 34.02 31.78 3.64
C SER A 113 33.81 33.28 3.61
N THR A 114 33.76 33.85 4.81
CA THR A 114 34.12 35.23 5.11
C THR A 114 35.62 35.48 4.95
N ALA A 115 36.31 34.69 4.12
CA ALA A 115 37.63 35.04 3.62
C ALA A 115 37.45 36.07 2.49
N ARG A 116 37.31 37.31 2.93
CA ARG A 116 37.64 38.56 2.23
C ARG A 116 38.92 38.36 1.41
N TRP A 117 38.79 38.09 0.12
CA TRP A 117 39.91 38.23 -0.82
C TRP A 117 40.17 39.72 -1.03
N PRO A 118 41.34 40.27 -0.62
CA PRO A 118 41.72 41.61 -1.01
C PRO A 118 42.18 41.54 -2.47
N SER A 119 41.30 41.96 -3.38
CA SER A 119 41.66 42.21 -4.78
C SER A 119 42.47 43.50 -4.89
N SER A 120 43.71 43.46 -4.44
CA SER A 120 44.77 44.42 -4.74
C SER A 120 46.07 43.65 -4.52
N SER A 121 46.89 43.33 -5.50
CA SER A 121 47.36 44.15 -6.60
C SER A 121 48.27 43.28 -7.46
N ILE A 122 48.09 43.26 -8.78
CA ILE A 122 49.19 42.92 -9.69
C ILE A 122 49.17 43.98 -10.80
N PRO A 123 50.21 44.84 -10.90
CA PRO A 123 50.33 45.85 -11.94
C PRO A 123 50.59 45.25 -13.31
N ARG A 124 50.26 46.07 -14.31
CA ARG A 124 50.20 45.84 -15.76
C ARG A 124 51.50 45.35 -16.39
#